data_AF-A0A842SXQ1-F1
#
_entry.id   AF-A0A842SXQ1-F1
#
_cell.length_a   1.000
_cell.length_b   1.000
_cell.length_c   1.000
_cell.angle_alpha   90.00
_cell.angle_beta   90.00
_cell.angle_gamma   90.00
#
_symmetry.space_group_name_H-M   'P 1'
#
loop_
_entity.id
_entity.type
_entity.pdbx_description
1 polymer ?
#
loop_
_entity_poly.entity_id
_entity_poly.type
_entity_poly.pdbx_seq_one_letter_code
_entity_poly.pdbx_strand_id
1 'polypeptide(L)'
;MPKKEKLEKIDIKKKRKRLMELRRKKLDVEKKKEAKGKQKKIDIRLEQETKLYWTRAITGVSCGLIGRLIGLVGWLLLFWMLFFWFIFPFFASFIIFKFEYDKEDWTWKNILMPGIGMYFFMFMISSTILHTLLVLIDYPLTITIFGPI
;
A
#
# COMPACT_ATOMS: atom_id res chain seq x y z
N MET A 1 59.77 33.77 44.35
CA MET A 1 59.37 33.05 43.10
C MET A 1 58.76 31.71 43.52
N PRO A 2 57.71 31.13 42.89
CA PRO A 2 57.11 31.43 41.59
C PRO A 2 55.55 31.55 41.55
N LYS A 3 55.07 32.11 40.42
CA LYS A 3 53.77 31.94 39.74
C LYS A 3 52.46 32.36 40.46
N LYS A 4 52.15 33.65 40.34
CA LYS A 4 50.76 34.15 40.31
C LYS A 4 50.04 33.49 39.12
N GLU A 5 49.08 32.62 39.40
CA GLU A 5 48.15 32.08 38.43
C GLU A 5 47.44 33.24 37.72
N LYS A 6 47.73 33.40 36.43
CA LYS A 6 46.96 34.27 35.54
C LYS A 6 45.57 33.67 35.45
N LEU A 7 44.64 34.14 36.29
CA LEU A 7 43.22 33.96 36.10
C LEU A 7 42.85 34.61 34.75
N GLU A 8 42.86 33.80 33.69
CA GLU A 8 42.32 34.19 32.39
C GLU A 8 40.90 34.68 32.62
N LYS A 9 40.63 35.96 32.31
CA LYS A 9 39.28 36.52 32.25
C LYS A 9 38.53 35.77 31.15
N ILE A 10 37.91 34.64 31.50
CA ILE A 10 37.05 33.90 30.60
C ILE A 10 35.85 34.81 30.32
N ASP A 11 35.81 35.34 29.11
CA ASP A 11 34.79 36.26 28.66
C ASP A 11 33.42 35.55 28.63
N ILE A 12 32.65 35.72 29.71
CA ILE A 12 31.38 35.02 30.00
C ILE A 12 30.39 35.19 28.85
N LYS A 13 30.42 36.36 28.20
CA LYS A 13 29.57 36.70 27.05
C LYS A 13 29.89 35.81 25.84
N LYS A 14 31.17 35.57 25.58
CA LYS A 14 31.67 34.70 24.50
C LYS A 14 31.33 33.23 24.78
N LYS A 15 31.41 32.80 26.05
CA LYS A 15 31.02 31.45 26.49
C LYS A 15 29.51 31.20 26.33
N ARG A 16 28.67 32.17 26.70
CA ARG A 16 27.20 32.12 26.49
C ARG A 16 26.83 32.04 25.02
N LYS A 17 27.48 32.82 24.15
CA LYS A 17 27.21 32.82 22.70
C LYS A 17 27.53 31.46 22.07
N ARG A 18 28.69 30.87 22.41
CA ARG A 18 29.07 29.51 21.98
C ARG A 18 28.10 28.44 22.48
N LEU A 19 27.63 28.56 23.73
CA LEU A 19 26.66 27.62 24.31
C LEU A 19 25.31 27.67 23.57
N MET A 20 24.86 28.88 23.18
CA MET A 20 23.63 29.08 22.41
C MET A 20 23.75 28.53 20.97
N GLU A 21 24.88 28.73 20.31
CA GLU A 21 25.16 28.13 18.99
C GLU A 21 25.18 26.61 19.04
N LEU A 22 25.82 26.02 20.05
CA LEU A 22 25.83 24.56 20.24
C LEU A 22 24.43 24.00 20.48
N ARG A 23 23.59 24.70 21.26
CA ARG A 23 22.17 24.31 21.46
C ARG A 23 21.38 24.37 20.16
N ARG A 24 21.54 25.43 19.36
CA ARG A 24 20.88 25.54 18.04
C ARG A 24 21.30 24.42 17.11
N LYS A 25 22.61 24.13 17.02
CA LYS A 25 23.12 23.02 16.20
C LYS A 25 22.55 21.66 16.63
N LYS A 26 22.41 21.40 17.94
CA LYS A 26 21.78 20.17 18.44
C LYS A 26 20.30 20.07 18.04
N LEU A 27 19.55 21.15 18.21
CA LEU A 27 18.14 21.26 17.79
C LEU A 27 17.96 21.02 16.28
N ASP A 28 18.84 21.59 15.44
CA ASP A 28 18.77 21.38 13.99
C ASP A 28 19.10 19.93 13.59
N VAL A 29 20.00 19.26 14.31
CA VAL A 29 20.32 17.85 14.10
C VAL A 29 19.15 16.96 14.52
N GLU A 30 18.50 17.25 15.65
CA GLU A 30 17.29 16.52 16.10
C GLU A 30 16.13 16.71 15.12
N LYS A 31 15.85 17.94 14.69
CA LYS A 31 14.84 18.21 13.65
C LYS A 31 15.13 17.48 12.34
N LYS A 32 16.40 17.42 11.91
CA LYS A 32 16.81 16.65 10.73
C LYS A 32 16.63 15.14 10.93
N LYS A 33 16.88 14.61 12.12
CA LYS A 33 16.64 13.19 12.45
C LYS A 33 15.15 12.86 12.47
N GLU A 34 14.31 13.71 13.06
CA GLU A 34 12.86 13.56 13.05
C GLU A 34 12.28 13.64 11.64
N ALA A 35 12.74 14.61 10.82
CA ALA A 35 12.34 14.73 9.43
C ALA A 35 12.70 13.47 8.63
N LYS A 36 13.93 12.96 8.78
CA LYS A 36 14.36 11.69 8.16
C LYS A 36 13.52 10.49 8.64
N GLY A 37 13.16 10.46 9.93
CA GLY A 37 12.30 9.41 10.50
C GLY A 37 10.88 9.44 9.91
N LYS A 38 10.30 10.62 9.74
CA LYS A 38 9.00 10.81 9.08
C LYS A 38 9.04 10.42 7.61
N GLN A 39 10.12 10.77 6.90
CA GLN A 39 10.33 10.39 5.50
C GLN A 39 10.36 8.87 5.33
N LYS A 40 11.12 8.16 6.17
CA LYS A 40 11.15 6.69 6.16
C LYS A 40 9.77 6.05 6.38
N LYS A 41 8.94 6.60 7.28
CA LYS A 41 7.56 6.10 7.49
C LYS A 41 6.68 6.32 6.26
N ILE A 42 6.84 7.45 5.58
CA ILE A 42 6.12 7.76 4.33
C ILE A 42 6.55 6.79 3.23
N ASP A 43 7.85 6.55 3.08
CA ASP A 43 8.40 5.62 2.07
C ASP A 43 7.88 4.18 2.29
N ILE A 44 7.87 3.71 3.54
CA ILE A 44 7.34 2.38 3.90
C ILE A 44 5.85 2.27 3.53
N ARG A 45 5.06 3.31 3.83
CA ARG A 45 3.63 3.33 3.49
C ARG A 45 3.40 3.33 1.99
N LEU A 46 4.16 4.13 1.23
CA LEU A 46 4.11 4.16 -0.24
C LEU A 46 4.43 2.78 -0.83
N GLU A 47 5.42 2.08 -0.28
CA GLU A 47 5.78 0.74 -0.74
C GLU A 47 4.67 -0.29 -0.46
N GLN A 48 4.04 -0.22 0.72
CA GLN A 48 2.91 -1.07 1.08
C GLN A 48 1.68 -0.81 0.20
N GLU A 49 1.33 0.45 -0.02
CA GLU A 49 0.24 0.83 -0.93
C GLU A 49 0.53 0.33 -2.35
N THR A 50 1.75 0.50 -2.85
CA THR A 50 2.16 0.01 -4.18
C THR A 50 2.01 -1.51 -4.31
N LYS A 51 2.43 -2.27 -3.29
CA LYS A 51 2.28 -3.74 -3.26
C LYS A 51 0.81 -4.16 -3.26
N LEU A 52 -0.04 -3.45 -2.51
CA LEU A 52 -1.50 -3.68 -2.52
C LEU A 52 -2.09 -3.39 -3.90
N TYR A 53 -1.70 -2.30 -4.57
CA TYR A 53 -2.13 -1.98 -5.94
C TYR A 53 -1.80 -3.11 -6.94
N TRP A 54 -0.55 -3.58 -6.95
CA TRP A 54 -0.16 -4.69 -7.83
C TRP A 54 -0.91 -5.98 -7.52
N THR A 55 -1.13 -6.26 -6.23
CA THR A 55 -1.92 -7.42 -5.82
C THR A 55 -3.32 -7.32 -6.38
N ARG A 56 -3.98 -6.16 -6.28
CA ARG A 56 -5.31 -5.91 -6.85
C ARG A 56 -5.37 -6.10 -8.35
N ALA A 57 -4.36 -5.65 -9.08
CA ALA A 57 -4.26 -5.87 -10.51
C ALA A 57 -4.25 -7.37 -10.85
N ILE A 58 -3.39 -8.14 -10.18
CA ILE A 58 -3.26 -9.58 -10.38
C ILE A 58 -4.56 -10.29 -9.99
N THR A 59 -5.20 -9.90 -8.90
CA THR A 59 -6.51 -10.45 -8.50
C THR A 59 -7.58 -10.16 -9.54
N GLY A 60 -7.60 -8.94 -10.09
CA GLY A 60 -8.57 -8.55 -11.12
C GLY A 60 -8.46 -9.43 -12.35
N VAL A 61 -7.23 -9.61 -12.84
CA VAL A 61 -6.95 -10.53 -13.96
C VAL A 61 -7.37 -11.96 -13.63
N SER A 62 -6.93 -12.48 -12.48
CA SER A 62 -7.22 -13.86 -12.08
C SER A 62 -8.72 -14.08 -11.92
N CYS A 63 -9.44 -13.12 -11.35
CA CYS A 63 -10.88 -13.17 -11.17
C CYS A 63 -11.62 -13.20 -12.51
N GLY A 64 -11.22 -12.35 -13.47
CA GLY A 64 -11.80 -12.31 -14.81
C GLY A 64 -11.54 -13.59 -15.60
N LEU A 65 -10.31 -14.12 -15.52
CA LEU A 65 -9.92 -15.37 -16.15
C LEU A 65 -10.72 -16.55 -15.57
N ILE A 66 -10.67 -16.75 -14.26
CA ILE A 66 -11.31 -17.89 -13.60
C ILE A 66 -12.83 -17.82 -13.78
N GLY A 67 -13.43 -16.64 -13.55
CA GLY A 67 -14.88 -16.47 -13.65
C GLY A 67 -15.41 -16.81 -15.04
N ARG A 68 -14.72 -16.36 -16.09
CA ARG A 68 -15.14 -16.64 -17.46
C ARG A 68 -14.81 -18.07 -17.91
N LEU A 69 -13.70 -18.67 -17.45
CA LEU A 69 -13.36 -20.08 -17.71
C LEU A 69 -14.35 -21.07 -17.06
N ILE A 70 -14.88 -20.74 -15.89
CA ILE A 70 -15.98 -21.49 -15.25
C ILE A 70 -17.30 -21.32 -16.03
N GLY A 71 -17.34 -20.41 -17.00
CA GLY A 71 -18.48 -20.17 -17.87
C GLY A 71 -19.38 -19.03 -17.41
N LEU A 72 -19.07 -18.31 -16.32
CA LEU A 72 -19.96 -17.28 -15.80
C LEU A 72 -20.06 -16.09 -16.77
N VAL A 73 -21.28 -15.64 -17.04
CA VAL A 73 -21.56 -14.48 -17.90
C VAL A 73 -22.58 -13.54 -17.26
N GLY A 74 -22.50 -12.24 -17.60
CA GLY A 74 -23.44 -11.22 -17.16
C GLY A 74 -23.44 -11.03 -15.64
N TRP A 75 -24.63 -11.14 -15.04
CA TRP A 75 -24.82 -10.93 -13.60
C TRP A 75 -24.07 -11.94 -12.72
N LEU A 76 -23.93 -13.20 -13.13
CA LEU A 76 -23.18 -14.17 -12.34
C LEU A 76 -21.70 -13.80 -12.26
N LEU A 77 -21.14 -13.30 -13.36
CA LEU A 77 -19.76 -12.82 -13.39
C LEU A 77 -19.58 -11.55 -12.53
N LEU A 78 -20.61 -10.70 -12.46
CA LEU A 78 -20.63 -9.56 -11.54
C LEU A 78 -20.59 -10.00 -10.07
N PHE A 79 -21.45 -10.95 -9.68
CA PHE A 79 -21.46 -11.48 -8.31
C PHE A 79 -20.13 -12.16 -7.96
N TRP A 80 -19.56 -12.88 -8.92
CA TRP A 80 -18.23 -13.49 -8.78
C TRP A 80 -17.14 -12.45 -8.53
N MET A 81 -17.13 -11.36 -9.30
CA MET A 81 -16.21 -10.25 -9.11
C MET A 81 -16.41 -9.59 -7.74
N LEU A 82 -17.64 -9.32 -7.32
CA LEU A 82 -17.91 -8.75 -6.00
C LEU A 82 -17.40 -9.67 -4.87
N PHE A 83 -17.64 -10.97 -4.97
CA PHE A 83 -17.15 -11.95 -4.01
C PHE A 83 -15.63 -11.91 -3.87
N PHE A 84 -14.90 -11.92 -5.00
CA PHE A 84 -13.44 -11.79 -5.00
C PHE A 84 -12.97 -10.44 -4.47
N TRP A 85 -13.67 -9.35 -4.81
CA TRP A 85 -13.33 -8.02 -4.33
C TRP A 85 -13.41 -7.91 -2.81
N PHE A 86 -14.41 -8.54 -2.19
CA PHE A 86 -14.56 -8.55 -0.73
C PHE A 86 -13.59 -9.52 -0.04
N ILE A 87 -13.37 -10.72 -0.56
CA ILE A 87 -12.63 -11.77 0.17
C ILE A 87 -11.12 -11.68 -0.04
N PHE A 88 -10.70 -11.46 -1.28
CA PHE A 88 -9.29 -11.46 -1.63
C PHE A 88 -8.43 -10.43 -0.87
N PRO A 89 -8.88 -9.19 -0.59
CA PRO A 89 -8.09 -8.28 0.24
C PRO A 89 -7.72 -8.83 1.61
N PHE A 90 -8.66 -9.50 2.28
CA PHE A 90 -8.37 -10.10 3.59
C PHE A 90 -7.37 -11.23 3.42
N PHE A 91 -7.55 -12.08 2.41
CA PHE A 91 -6.61 -13.14 2.09
C PHE A 91 -5.20 -12.59 1.82
N ALA A 92 -5.07 -11.57 0.99
CA ALA A 92 -3.80 -10.94 0.67
C ALA A 92 -3.12 -10.32 1.90
N SER A 93 -3.87 -9.59 2.73
CA SER A 93 -3.30 -8.94 3.92
C SER A 93 -2.82 -9.94 4.97
N PHE A 94 -3.56 -11.02 5.23
CA PHE A 94 -3.20 -12.00 6.26
C PHE A 94 -2.20 -13.05 5.78
N ILE A 95 -2.36 -13.56 4.55
CA ILE A 95 -1.61 -14.74 4.08
C ILE A 95 -0.39 -14.34 3.25
N ILE A 96 -0.55 -13.37 2.34
CA ILE A 96 0.53 -12.97 1.42
C ILE A 96 1.48 -12.01 2.12
N PHE A 97 0.95 -10.90 2.64
CA PHE A 97 1.78 -9.86 3.22
C PHE A 97 2.12 -10.07 4.68
N LYS A 98 1.34 -10.91 5.39
CA LYS A 98 1.48 -11.15 6.83
C LYS A 98 1.68 -9.85 7.59
N PHE A 99 0.89 -8.82 7.27
CA PHE A 99 1.02 -7.55 7.96
C PHE A 99 0.80 -7.78 9.45
N GLU A 100 1.68 -7.22 10.28
CA GLU A 100 1.46 -7.19 11.72
C GLU A 100 0.10 -6.54 11.97
N TYR A 101 -0.74 -7.26 12.72
CA TYR A 101 -2.11 -6.83 12.96
C TYR A 101 -2.08 -5.59 13.87
N ASP A 102 -2.19 -4.41 13.27
CA ASP A 102 -2.38 -3.15 13.98
C ASP A 102 -3.84 -2.73 13.88
N LYS A 103 -4.53 -2.65 15.03
CA LYS A 103 -5.95 -2.33 15.13
C LYS A 103 -6.29 -0.94 14.56
N GLU A 104 -5.35 0.00 14.58
CA GLU A 104 -5.59 1.36 14.09
C GLU A 104 -5.54 1.45 12.55
N ASP A 105 -4.64 0.70 11.91
CA ASP A 105 -4.50 0.73 10.45
C ASP A 105 -5.47 -0.21 9.74
N TRP A 106 -5.90 -1.30 10.40
CA TRP A 106 -6.81 -2.31 9.86
C TRP A 106 -8.29 -1.93 9.97
N THR A 107 -8.69 -0.85 9.31
CA THR A 107 -10.11 -0.57 9.07
C THR A 107 -10.56 -1.13 7.72
N TRP A 108 -11.80 -1.62 7.63
CA TRP A 108 -12.39 -2.17 6.40
C TRP A 108 -12.21 -1.26 5.19
N LYS A 109 -12.32 0.06 5.42
CA LYS A 109 -12.09 1.09 4.42
C LYS A 109 -10.66 1.08 3.89
N ASN A 110 -9.66 1.04 4.78
CA ASN A 110 -8.25 1.02 4.38
C ASN A 110 -7.85 -0.24 3.62
N ILE A 111 -8.58 -1.35 3.81
CA ILE A 111 -8.30 -2.61 3.12
C ILE A 111 -9.02 -2.68 1.76
N LEU A 112 -10.29 -2.26 1.71
CA LEU A 112 -11.15 -2.41 0.52
C LEU A 112 -11.01 -1.27 -0.49
N MET A 113 -10.73 -0.06 -0.03
CA MET A 113 -10.75 1.16 -0.86
C MET A 113 -9.51 1.31 -1.76
N PRO A 114 -8.28 0.98 -1.32
CA PRO A 114 -7.10 1.11 -2.18
C PRO A 114 -7.14 0.16 -3.38
N GLY A 115 -6.85 0.69 -4.56
CA GLY A 115 -6.71 -0.11 -5.78
C GLY A 115 -8.01 -0.71 -6.33
N ILE A 116 -9.18 -0.30 -5.86
CA ILE A 116 -10.47 -0.81 -6.36
C ILE A 116 -10.66 -0.55 -7.87
N GLY A 117 -10.33 0.66 -8.33
CA GLY A 117 -10.44 1.01 -9.75
C GLY A 117 -9.52 0.16 -10.62
N MET A 118 -8.29 -0.10 -10.14
CA MET A 118 -7.34 -0.96 -10.85
C MET A 118 -7.81 -2.41 -10.91
N TYR A 119 -8.36 -2.94 -9.81
CA TYR A 119 -8.98 -4.27 -9.78
C TYR A 119 -10.09 -4.38 -10.83
N PHE A 120 -11.04 -3.45 -10.81
CA PHE A 120 -12.16 -3.42 -11.77
C PHE A 120 -11.67 -3.32 -13.22
N PHE A 121 -10.72 -2.44 -13.49
CA PHE A 121 -10.22 -2.22 -14.85
C PHE A 121 -9.50 -3.46 -15.40
N MET A 122 -8.63 -4.08 -14.60
CA MET A 122 -7.92 -5.30 -15.00
C MET A 122 -8.88 -6.49 -15.16
N PHE A 123 -9.90 -6.60 -14.30
CA PHE A 123 -10.98 -7.56 -14.46
C PHE A 123 -11.71 -7.35 -15.79
N MET A 124 -12.16 -6.12 -16.09
CA MET A 124 -12.90 -5.81 -17.32
C MET A 124 -12.10 -6.14 -18.57
N ILE A 125 -10.82 -5.75 -18.63
CA ILE A 125 -9.96 -6.05 -19.79
C ILE A 125 -9.80 -7.57 -19.96
N SER A 126 -9.39 -8.26 -18.89
CA SER A 126 -9.13 -9.70 -18.95
C SER A 126 -10.39 -10.51 -19.26
N SER A 127 -11.53 -10.17 -18.64
CA SER A 127 -12.81 -10.84 -18.88
C SER A 127 -13.30 -10.61 -20.31
N THR A 128 -13.14 -9.40 -20.84
CA THR A 128 -13.57 -9.06 -22.21
C THR A 128 -12.73 -9.79 -23.24
N ILE A 129 -11.40 -9.74 -23.11
CA ILE A 129 -10.49 -10.46 -24.01
C ILE A 129 -10.81 -11.95 -23.99
N LEU A 130 -10.91 -12.54 -22.80
CA LEU A 130 -11.18 -13.96 -22.66
C LEU A 130 -12.58 -14.33 -23.18
N HIS A 131 -13.59 -13.52 -22.92
CA HIS A 131 -14.93 -13.74 -23.44
C HIS A 131 -14.93 -13.75 -24.96
N THR A 132 -14.30 -12.76 -25.60
CA THR A 132 -14.18 -12.69 -27.06
C THR A 132 -13.46 -13.92 -27.63
N LEU A 133 -12.36 -14.36 -27.01
CA LEU A 133 -11.64 -15.55 -27.44
C LEU A 133 -12.48 -16.83 -27.32
N LEU A 134 -13.21 -16.99 -26.22
CA LEU A 134 -14.04 -18.18 -26.00
C LEU A 134 -15.25 -18.21 -26.94
N VAL A 135 -15.85 -17.06 -27.24
CA VAL A 135 -16.93 -16.96 -28.24
C VAL A 135 -16.38 -17.29 -29.63
N LEU A 136 -15.17 -16.84 -29.97
CA LEU A 136 -14.54 -17.12 -31.27
C LEU A 136 -14.29 -18.62 -31.50
N ILE A 137 -14.02 -19.37 -30.43
CA ILE A 137 -13.69 -20.81 -30.49
C ILE A 137 -14.94 -21.67 -30.17
N ASP A 138 -16.14 -21.06 -30.12
CA ASP A 138 -17.41 -21.74 -29.77
C ASP A 138 -17.32 -22.56 -28.48
N TYR A 139 -16.74 -21.98 -27.43
CA TYR A 139 -16.56 -22.66 -26.16
C TYR A 139 -17.93 -22.99 -25.52
N PRO A 140 -18.23 -24.28 -25.25
CA PRO A 140 -19.59 -24.76 -24.96
C PRO A 140 -20.07 -24.47 -23.52
N LEU A 141 -19.34 -23.66 -22.75
CA LEU A 141 -19.65 -23.41 -21.34
C LEU A 141 -19.99 -21.94 -21.13
N THR A 142 -21.30 -21.65 -21.16
CA THR A 142 -21.85 -20.34 -20.81
C THR A 142 -22.95 -20.53 -19.76
N ILE A 143 -22.65 -20.21 -18.51
CA ILE A 143 -23.57 -20.26 -17.39
C ILE A 143 -24.14 -18.87 -17.15
N THR A 144 -25.45 -18.74 -17.31
CA THR A 144 -26.21 -17.52 -17.01
C THR A 144 -27.08 -17.73 -15.77
N ILE A 145 -27.72 -16.66 -15.28
CA ILE A 145 -28.71 -16.75 -14.19
C ILE A 145 -29.86 -17.70 -14.54
N PHE A 146 -30.16 -17.90 -15.83
CA PHE A 146 -31.25 -18.77 -16.29
C PHE A 146 -30.80 -20.21 -16.55
N GLY A 147 -29.53 -20.53 -16.35
CA GLY A 147 -28.95 -21.86 -16.60
C GLY A 147 -27.80 -21.85 -17.62
N PRO A 148 -27.20 -23.03 -17.88
CA PRO A 148 -26.18 -23.21 -18.91
C PRO A 148 -26.80 -23.10 -20.31
N ILE A 149 -26.06 -22.48 -21.23
CA ILE A 149 -26.36 -22.28 -22.65
C ILE A 149 -25.22 -22.87 -23.47
#